data_AF-A0A7J4XVC5-F1
#
_entry.id   AF-A0A7J4XVC5-F1
#
_cell.length_a   1.000
_cell.length_b   1.000
_cell.length_c   1.000
_cell.angle_alpha   90.00
_cell.angle_beta   90.00
_cell.angle_gamma   90.00
#
_symmetry.space_group_name_H-M   'P 1'
#
loop_
_entity.id
_entity.type
_entity.pdbx_description
1 polymer ?
#
loop_
_entity_poly.entity_id
_entity_poly.type
_entity_poly.pdbx_seq_one_letter_code
_entity_poly.pdbx_strand_id
1 'polypeptide(L)'
;MIDSYIYIIDDLIFFCTGLLLLYLFVMAIASHFKHITYPKAQKEYGCAILVPEGSILPDVYKEEEEYEFITYSDLYQAINSLDQERYDLVLFLSNTACALSPQLLNKIYNAYDAGVQVIQLHTIVENRKGIRNRFRAIREEIKNSLCRAGNTQFGLSSNLLGTNMAIDLKWLQKNMKSSKTNIERKLFRQNIYIDYLPDVIVYCQSAPACPYRKRIRKTTSYLLPSIFEGNWSFCNRIVQQLTPSPLKLCIFVSIWTSLITVYNWTLSFGWWIALFGLLITYSLAIPDYLVEDKKKKKHSIWRRKHLNSELKKTPA
;
A
#
# COMPACT_ATOMS: atom_id res chain seq x y z
N MET A 1 -2.13 44.58 10.73
CA MET A 1 -1.30 43.91 9.70
C MET A 1 -0.96 42.48 10.12
N ILE A 2 -0.35 42.26 11.29
CA ILE A 2 0.04 40.91 11.77
C ILE A 2 -1.17 39.98 11.89
N ASP A 3 -2.27 40.43 12.50
CA ASP A 3 -3.49 39.61 12.62
C ASP A 3 -4.03 39.21 11.25
N SER A 4 -4.09 40.13 10.29
CA SER A 4 -4.54 39.85 8.92
C SER A 4 -3.71 38.76 8.24
N TYR A 5 -2.39 38.73 8.47
CA TYR A 5 -1.53 37.66 7.95
C TYR A 5 -1.82 36.32 8.63
N ILE A 6 -2.08 36.31 9.94
CA ILE A 6 -2.43 35.10 10.68
C ILE A 6 -3.73 34.49 10.13
N TYR A 7 -4.76 35.32 9.91
CA TYR A 7 -6.04 34.86 9.32
C TYR A 7 -5.84 34.27 7.92
N ILE A 8 -5.09 34.95 7.03
CA ILE A 8 -4.84 34.45 5.68
C ILE A 8 -4.08 33.11 5.70
N ILE A 9 -3.09 32.99 6.58
CA ILE A 9 -2.31 31.74 6.73
C ILE A 9 -3.21 30.63 7.29
N ASP A 10 -4.02 30.93 8.30
CA ASP A 10 -4.94 29.95 8.90
C ASP A 10 -5.94 29.43 7.87
N ASP A 11 -6.60 30.33 7.12
CA ASP A 11 -7.55 29.98 6.06
C ASP A 11 -6.91 29.11 4.98
N LEU A 12 -5.68 29.44 4.56
CA LEU A 12 -4.95 28.66 3.56
C LEU A 12 -4.61 27.26 4.05
N ILE A 13 -4.12 27.13 5.29
CA ILE A 13 -3.75 25.84 5.87
C ILE A 13 -5.02 25.02 6.14
N PHE A 14 -6.10 25.65 6.61
CA PHE A 14 -7.39 25.02 6.82
C PHE A 14 -7.95 24.47 5.50
N PHE A 15 -7.93 25.27 4.44
CA PHE A 15 -8.35 24.85 3.10
C PHE A 15 -7.54 23.65 2.59
N CYS A 16 -6.20 23.72 2.66
CA CYS A 16 -5.34 22.61 2.23
C CYS A 16 -5.57 21.33 3.07
N THR A 17 -5.75 21.49 4.38
CA THR A 17 -6.05 20.38 5.29
C THR A 17 -7.42 19.77 5.01
N GLY A 18 -8.42 20.60 4.73
CA GLY A 18 -9.77 20.18 4.36
C GLY A 18 -9.79 19.37 3.07
N LEU A 19 -9.07 19.80 2.03
CA LEU A 19 -8.91 19.04 0.78
C LEU A 19 -8.23 17.69 1.00
N LEU A 20 -7.16 17.66 1.80
CA LEU A 20 -6.48 16.42 2.17
C LEU A 20 -7.40 15.49 2.96
N LEU A 21 -8.15 16.01 3.94
CA LEU A 21 -9.10 15.25 4.74
C LEU A 21 -10.19 14.64 3.85
N LEU A 22 -10.78 15.43 2.95
CA LEU A 22 -11.79 14.95 2.01
C LEU A 22 -11.23 13.83 1.12
N TYR A 23 -10.04 14.03 0.55
CA TYR A 23 -9.37 13.01 -0.26
C TYR A 23 -9.12 11.71 0.53
N LEU A 24 -8.60 11.81 1.75
CA LEU A 24 -8.34 10.64 2.60
C LEU A 24 -9.64 9.95 3.02
N PHE A 25 -10.71 10.70 3.28
CA PHE A 25 -12.02 10.17 3.65
C PHE A 25 -12.66 9.39 2.51
N VAL A 26 -12.62 9.92 1.28
CA VAL A 26 -13.09 9.22 0.07
C VAL A 26 -12.33 7.91 -0.11
N MET A 27 -11.00 7.93 0.01
CA MET A 27 -10.19 6.71 -0.11
C MET A 27 -10.44 5.71 1.03
N ALA A 28 -10.72 6.20 2.25
CA ALA A 28 -11.10 5.35 3.37
C ALA A 28 -12.42 4.63 3.09
N ILE A 29 -13.45 5.34 2.63
CA ILE A 29 -14.75 4.75 2.26
C ILE A 29 -14.58 3.75 1.13
N ALA A 30 -13.89 4.12 0.06
CA ALA A 30 -13.65 3.26 -1.09
C ALA A 30 -12.97 1.93 -0.68
N SER A 31 -12.09 1.96 0.32
CA SER A 31 -11.39 0.77 0.83
C SER A 31 -12.30 -0.26 1.54
N HIS A 32 -13.57 0.09 1.80
CA HIS A 32 -14.57 -0.83 2.38
C HIS A 32 -15.48 -1.46 1.32
N PHE A 33 -15.41 -1.00 0.08
CA PHE A 33 -16.18 -1.61 -1.00
C PHE A 33 -15.66 -3.01 -1.33
N LYS A 34 -16.57 -3.83 -1.86
CA LYS A 34 -16.28 -5.22 -2.17
C LYS A 34 -15.28 -5.29 -3.31
N HIS A 35 -14.10 -5.80 -3.00
CA HIS A 35 -13.06 -5.99 -4.00
C HIS A 35 -13.48 -6.97 -5.09
N ILE A 36 -12.98 -6.70 -6.30
CA ILE A 36 -13.17 -7.56 -7.46
C ILE A 36 -12.55 -8.92 -7.16
N THR A 37 -13.32 -9.98 -7.35
CA THR A 37 -12.82 -11.34 -7.30
C THR A 37 -12.60 -11.80 -8.73
N TYR A 38 -11.37 -12.16 -9.05
CA TYR A 38 -11.00 -12.63 -10.38
C TYR A 38 -11.51 -14.06 -10.62
N PRO A 39 -11.94 -14.39 -11.85
CA PRO A 39 -12.30 -15.75 -12.21
C PRO A 39 -11.08 -16.68 -12.06
N LYS A 40 -11.33 -17.98 -11.92
CA LYS A 40 -10.25 -18.97 -11.86
C LYS A 40 -9.46 -18.93 -13.17
N ALA A 41 -8.14 -18.86 -13.06
CA ALA A 41 -7.25 -18.89 -14.21
C ALA A 41 -7.50 -20.11 -15.08
N GLN A 42 -7.54 -19.91 -16.39
CA GLN A 42 -7.75 -20.97 -17.37
C GLN A 42 -6.45 -21.68 -17.75
N LYS A 43 -5.31 -21.07 -17.42
CA LYS A 43 -3.96 -21.55 -17.71
C LYS A 43 -3.13 -21.61 -16.45
N GLU A 44 -2.19 -22.54 -16.43
CA GLU A 44 -1.11 -22.54 -15.46
C GLU A 44 -0.01 -21.56 -15.92
N TYR A 45 0.56 -20.84 -14.96
CA TYR A 45 1.63 -19.88 -15.21
C TYR A 45 2.86 -20.29 -14.42
N GLY A 46 4.03 -20.07 -15.01
CA GLY A 46 5.29 -20.18 -14.28
C GLY A 46 5.55 -18.92 -13.45
N CYS A 47 5.72 -19.06 -12.14
CA CYS A 47 6.06 -17.95 -11.26
C CYS A 47 7.39 -18.16 -10.55
N ALA A 48 8.36 -17.29 -10.83
CA ALA A 48 9.62 -17.24 -10.12
C ALA A 48 9.46 -16.44 -8.82
N ILE A 49 9.67 -17.09 -7.67
CA ILE A 49 9.54 -16.42 -6.36
C ILE A 49 10.91 -15.96 -5.89
N LEU A 50 11.19 -14.67 -6.06
CA LEU A 50 12.47 -14.08 -5.72
C LEU A 50 12.50 -13.66 -4.25
N VAL A 51 13.44 -14.25 -3.50
CA VAL A 51 13.73 -13.94 -2.10
C VAL A 51 15.19 -13.54 -1.92
N PRO A 52 15.51 -12.53 -1.09
CA PRO A 52 16.89 -12.21 -0.77
C PRO A 52 17.61 -13.39 -0.08
N GLU A 53 18.92 -13.50 -0.28
CA GLU A 53 19.77 -14.39 0.52
C GLU A 53 19.55 -14.17 2.03
N GLY A 54 19.43 -15.26 2.79
CA GLY A 54 19.11 -15.24 4.22
C GLY A 54 17.61 -15.19 4.56
N SER A 55 16.72 -15.27 3.57
CA SER A 55 15.29 -15.48 3.82
C SER A 55 15.04 -16.86 4.43
N ILE A 56 14.12 -16.93 5.39
CA ILE A 56 13.68 -18.19 6.02
C ILE A 56 12.63 -18.94 5.19
N LEU A 57 12.00 -18.28 4.20
CA LEU A 57 10.88 -18.85 3.47
C LEU A 57 11.22 -20.15 2.72
N PRO A 58 12.36 -20.26 2.01
CA PRO A 58 12.72 -21.51 1.36
C PRO A 58 12.84 -22.68 2.35
N ASP A 59 13.26 -22.41 3.60
CA ASP A 59 13.35 -23.42 4.65
C ASP A 59 11.99 -23.80 5.23
N VAL A 60 11.09 -22.81 5.38
CA VAL A 60 9.73 -23.02 5.91
C VAL A 60 8.86 -23.83 4.94
N TYR A 61 9.05 -23.64 3.64
CA TYR A 61 8.22 -24.19 2.58
C TYR A 61 8.91 -25.30 1.76
N LYS A 62 9.96 -25.94 2.31
CA LYS A 62 10.72 -27.00 1.60
C LYS A 62 9.86 -28.15 1.06
N GLU A 63 8.80 -28.49 1.78
CA GLU A 63 7.92 -29.61 1.46
C GLU A 63 6.73 -29.20 0.57
N GLU A 64 6.54 -27.91 0.31
CA GLU A 64 5.48 -27.41 -0.57
C GLU A 64 6.00 -27.27 -2.00
N GLU A 65 5.77 -28.30 -2.83
CA GLU A 65 6.19 -28.36 -4.24
C GLU A 65 5.59 -27.24 -5.13
N GLU A 66 4.55 -26.52 -4.65
CA GLU A 66 3.92 -25.42 -5.38
C GLU A 66 4.83 -24.18 -5.49
N TYR A 67 5.80 -24.02 -4.59
CA TYR A 67 6.63 -22.81 -4.52
C TYR A 67 8.06 -23.01 -5.03
N GLU A 68 8.35 -22.41 -6.19
CA GLU A 68 9.72 -22.32 -6.70
C GLU A 68 10.42 -21.05 -6.20
N PHE A 69 11.14 -21.18 -5.08
CA PHE A 69 11.95 -20.09 -4.52
C PHE A 69 13.32 -19.98 -5.20
N ILE A 70 13.67 -18.77 -5.61
CA ILE A 70 14.99 -18.41 -6.15
C ILE A 70 15.60 -17.36 -5.24
N THR A 71 16.69 -17.71 -4.59
CA THR A 71 17.47 -16.81 -3.76
C THR A 71 18.35 -15.91 -4.61
N TYR A 72 18.54 -14.65 -4.19
CA TYR A 72 19.41 -13.72 -4.91
C TYR A 72 20.23 -12.82 -3.98
N SER A 73 21.45 -12.51 -4.43
CA SER A 73 22.30 -11.43 -3.92
C SER A 73 22.12 -10.15 -4.76
N ASP A 74 22.14 -10.27 -6.09
CA ASP A 74 21.79 -9.18 -7.02
C ASP A 74 20.47 -9.46 -7.75
N LEU A 75 19.45 -8.69 -7.38
CA LEU A 75 18.11 -8.74 -7.96
C LEU A 75 18.12 -8.57 -9.49
N TYR A 76 18.95 -7.69 -10.02
CA TYR A 76 18.97 -7.41 -11.46
C TYR A 76 19.51 -8.58 -12.26
N GLN A 77 20.59 -9.20 -11.77
CA GLN A 77 21.17 -10.38 -12.41
C GLN A 77 20.19 -11.56 -12.33
N ALA A 78 19.58 -11.79 -11.16
CA ALA A 78 18.60 -12.85 -10.98
C ALA A 78 17.44 -12.74 -11.98
N ILE A 79 16.84 -11.55 -12.11
CA ILE A 79 15.75 -11.33 -13.07
C ILE A 79 16.17 -11.60 -14.51
N ASN A 80 17.36 -11.14 -14.91
CA ASN A 80 17.83 -11.33 -16.29
C ASN A 80 18.25 -12.76 -16.60
N SER A 81 18.56 -13.57 -15.58
CA SER A 81 18.82 -15.01 -15.76
C SER A 81 17.57 -15.86 -15.85
N LEU A 82 16.38 -15.31 -15.54
CA LEU A 82 15.12 -16.06 -15.65
C LEU A 82 14.75 -16.30 -17.11
N ASP A 83 14.41 -17.55 -17.41
CA ASP A 83 13.94 -17.97 -18.72
C ASP A 83 12.46 -17.59 -18.91
N GLN A 84 12.17 -16.89 -20.02
CA GLN A 84 10.83 -16.46 -20.39
C GLN A 84 9.95 -17.61 -20.89
N GLU A 85 10.53 -18.76 -21.27
CA GLU A 85 9.76 -19.96 -21.64
C GLU A 85 9.23 -20.69 -20.40
N ARG A 86 9.95 -20.57 -19.28
CA ARG A 86 9.59 -21.21 -18.01
C ARG A 86 8.75 -20.32 -17.09
N TYR A 87 9.00 -19.01 -17.10
CA TYR A 87 8.36 -18.08 -16.17
C TYR A 87 7.64 -16.95 -16.90
N ASP A 88 6.37 -16.75 -16.55
CA ASP A 88 5.58 -15.61 -16.99
C ASP A 88 5.66 -14.45 -16.00
N LEU A 89 5.75 -14.80 -14.71
CA LEU A 89 5.60 -13.88 -13.59
C LEU A 89 6.80 -13.95 -12.65
N VAL A 90 7.14 -12.81 -12.06
CA VAL A 90 8.10 -12.70 -10.96
C VAL A 90 7.38 -12.19 -9.72
N LEU A 91 7.42 -12.98 -8.65
CA LEU A 91 6.96 -12.59 -7.33
C LEU A 91 8.14 -12.12 -6.48
N PHE A 92 8.18 -10.83 -6.15
CA PHE A 92 9.17 -10.28 -5.24
C PHE A 92 8.66 -10.36 -3.81
N LEU A 93 9.39 -11.08 -2.95
CA LEU A 93 9.10 -11.11 -1.52
C LEU A 93 10.11 -10.25 -0.74
N SER A 94 9.64 -9.61 0.33
CA SER A 94 10.51 -8.84 1.21
C SER A 94 11.50 -9.76 1.95
N ASN A 95 12.70 -9.25 2.22
CA ASN A 95 13.65 -9.85 3.17
C ASN A 95 13.08 -10.10 4.58
N THR A 96 11.98 -9.42 4.94
CA THR A 96 11.32 -9.57 6.25
C THR A 96 10.13 -10.51 6.20
N ALA A 97 9.81 -11.08 5.04
CA ALA A 97 8.70 -12.02 4.89
C ALA A 97 8.98 -13.32 5.66
N CYS A 98 8.00 -13.76 6.43
CA CYS A 98 8.09 -14.95 7.31
C CYS A 98 7.05 -16.01 7.00
N ALA A 99 5.87 -15.63 6.50
CA ALA A 99 4.82 -16.56 6.11
C ALA A 99 3.98 -16.00 4.96
N LEU A 100 3.34 -16.90 4.23
CA LEU A 100 2.47 -16.62 3.08
C LEU A 100 1.07 -17.14 3.36
N SER A 101 0.03 -16.43 2.88
CA SER A 101 -1.34 -16.94 2.92
C SER A 101 -1.50 -18.18 2.02
N PRO A 102 -2.40 -19.12 2.36
CA PRO A 102 -2.71 -20.23 1.47
C PRO A 102 -3.27 -19.73 0.13
N GLN A 103 -3.08 -20.51 -0.94
CA GLN A 103 -3.57 -20.22 -2.29
C GLN A 103 -3.05 -18.89 -2.86
N LEU A 104 -1.86 -18.45 -2.42
CA LEU A 104 -1.26 -17.19 -2.84
C LEU A 104 -1.08 -17.15 -4.37
N LEU A 105 -0.46 -18.18 -4.95
CA LEU A 105 -0.22 -18.25 -6.39
C LEU A 105 -1.52 -18.34 -7.19
N ASN A 106 -2.46 -19.19 -6.77
CA ASN A 106 -3.77 -19.30 -7.41
C ASN A 106 -4.49 -17.95 -7.56
N LYS A 107 -4.51 -17.11 -6.52
CA LYS A 107 -5.12 -15.77 -6.58
C LYS A 107 -4.34 -14.80 -7.48
N ILE A 108 -3.02 -14.90 -7.50
CA ILE A 108 -2.15 -14.12 -8.40
C ILE A 108 -2.42 -14.52 -9.86
N TYR A 109 -2.51 -15.82 -10.16
CA TYR A 109 -2.79 -16.34 -11.49
C TYR A 109 -4.16 -15.92 -11.99
N ASN A 110 -5.18 -15.95 -11.14
CA ASN A 110 -6.52 -15.45 -11.48
C ASN A 110 -6.48 -13.98 -11.92
N ALA A 111 -5.75 -13.13 -11.19
CA ALA A 111 -5.61 -11.72 -11.53
C ALA A 111 -4.79 -11.51 -12.82
N TYR A 112 -3.72 -12.30 -13.00
CA TYR A 112 -2.86 -12.22 -14.17
C TYR A 112 -3.58 -12.67 -15.44
N ASP A 113 -4.33 -13.78 -15.41
CA ASP A 113 -5.15 -14.27 -16.53
C ASP A 113 -6.25 -13.26 -16.91
N ALA A 114 -6.75 -12.49 -15.94
CA ALA A 114 -7.66 -11.38 -16.18
C ALA A 114 -6.98 -10.13 -16.79
N GLY A 115 -5.68 -10.19 -17.10
CA GLY A 115 -4.92 -9.14 -17.79
C GLY A 115 -4.15 -8.19 -16.88
N VAL A 116 -4.10 -8.44 -15.57
CA VAL A 116 -3.36 -7.57 -14.64
C VAL A 116 -1.86 -7.87 -14.70
N GLN A 117 -1.07 -6.92 -15.19
CA GLN A 117 0.40 -7.10 -15.34
C GLN A 117 1.19 -6.92 -14.04
N VAL A 118 0.67 -6.13 -13.09
CA VAL A 118 1.37 -5.79 -11.84
C VAL A 118 0.39 -5.84 -10.69
N ILE A 119 0.73 -6.62 -9.67
CA ILE A 119 -0.13 -6.92 -8.54
C ILE A 119 0.63 -6.62 -7.25
N GLN A 120 0.13 -5.70 -6.44
CA GLN A 120 0.62 -5.49 -5.08
C GLN A 120 -0.14 -6.41 -4.11
N LEU A 121 0.59 -7.16 -3.29
CA LEU A 121 0.00 -8.03 -2.27
C LEU A 121 -0.20 -7.28 -0.94
N HIS A 122 -1.08 -7.81 -0.10
CA HIS A 122 -1.32 -7.28 1.24
C HIS A 122 -0.17 -7.65 2.17
N THR A 123 0.52 -6.64 2.72
CA THR A 123 1.61 -6.85 3.67
C THR A 123 1.13 -6.60 5.08
N ILE A 124 1.25 -7.61 5.96
CA ILE A 124 0.93 -7.49 7.39
C ILE A 124 2.24 -7.53 8.20
N VAL A 125 2.36 -6.59 9.14
CA VAL A 125 3.48 -6.58 10.10
C VAL A 125 3.10 -7.39 11.35
N GLU A 126 3.84 -8.47 11.61
CA GLU A 126 3.61 -9.38 12.74
C GLU A 126 4.22 -8.88 14.05
N ASN A 127 5.47 -8.42 14.03
CA ASN A 127 6.10 -7.93 15.25
C ASN A 127 5.45 -6.62 15.69
N ARG A 128 4.57 -6.74 16.68
CA ARG A 128 3.85 -5.63 17.30
C ARG A 128 4.27 -5.40 18.75
N LYS A 129 5.35 -6.06 19.20
CA LYS A 129 5.87 -5.89 20.56
C LYS A 129 6.39 -4.46 20.72
N GLY A 130 5.82 -3.74 21.70
CA GLY A 130 6.17 -2.35 22.01
C GLY A 130 5.40 -1.30 21.18
N ILE A 131 5.28 -0.11 21.77
CA ILE A 131 4.47 1.01 21.26
C ILE A 131 4.90 1.43 19.84
N ARG A 132 6.21 1.53 19.60
CA ARG A 132 6.77 1.95 18.30
C ARG A 132 6.40 1.00 17.17
N ASN A 133 6.49 -0.31 17.41
CA ASN A 133 6.16 -1.32 16.41
C ASN A 133 4.65 -1.41 16.16
N ARG A 134 3.83 -1.24 17.21
CA ARG A 134 2.37 -1.13 17.07
C ARG A 134 1.97 0.05 16.17
N PHE A 135 2.52 1.25 16.41
CA PHE A 135 2.26 2.40 15.55
C PHE A 135 2.77 2.20 14.11
N ARG A 136 3.90 1.50 13.94
CA ARG A 136 4.42 1.15 12.61
C ARG A 136 3.45 0.22 11.87
N ALA A 137 2.94 -0.81 12.53
CA ALA A 137 1.94 -1.72 11.96
C ALA A 137 0.65 -0.98 11.58
N ILE A 138 0.08 -0.20 12.50
CA ILE A 138 -1.12 0.62 12.25
C ILE A 138 -0.90 1.55 11.05
N ARG A 139 0.26 2.22 10.98
CA ARG A 139 0.57 3.12 9.87
C ARG A 139 0.63 2.39 8.52
N GLU A 140 1.22 1.21 8.46
CA GLU A 140 1.26 0.44 7.20
C GLU A 140 -0.14 -0.07 6.82
N GLU A 141 -0.99 -0.42 7.78
CA GLU A 141 -2.37 -0.81 7.50
C GLU A 141 -3.25 0.35 7.02
N ILE A 142 -3.09 1.53 7.62
CA ILE A 142 -3.74 2.75 7.10
C ILE A 142 -3.32 2.98 5.65
N LYS A 143 -2.04 2.78 5.29
CA LYS A 143 -1.60 2.91 3.88
C LYS A 143 -2.14 1.80 2.98
N ASN A 144 -2.26 0.56 3.47
CA ASN A 144 -2.90 -0.53 2.73
C ASN A 144 -4.34 -0.14 2.37
N SER A 145 -5.08 0.40 3.33
CA SER A 145 -6.44 0.87 3.12
C SER A 145 -6.51 2.07 2.18
N LEU A 146 -5.80 3.16 2.49
CA LEU A 146 -5.96 4.43 1.77
C LEU A 146 -5.29 4.43 0.40
N CYS A 147 -4.03 3.97 0.31
CA CYS A 147 -3.24 4.10 -0.91
C CYS A 147 -3.28 2.86 -1.82
N ARG A 148 -3.87 1.76 -1.37
CA ARG A 148 -3.97 0.53 -2.16
C ARG A 148 -5.43 0.15 -2.37
N ALA A 149 -6.11 -0.33 -1.34
CA ALA A 149 -7.50 -0.76 -1.43
C ALA A 149 -8.42 0.36 -1.92
N GLY A 150 -8.35 1.53 -1.30
CA GLY A 150 -9.16 2.70 -1.66
C GLY A 150 -8.91 3.15 -3.09
N ASN A 151 -7.63 3.22 -3.50
CA ASN A 151 -7.26 3.55 -4.87
C ASN A 151 -7.87 2.59 -5.89
N THR A 152 -7.67 1.27 -5.73
CA THR A 152 -8.14 0.30 -6.73
C THR A 152 -9.65 0.22 -6.79
N GLN A 153 -10.34 0.37 -5.66
CA GLN A 153 -11.81 0.48 -5.65
C GLN A 153 -12.33 1.78 -6.27
N PHE A 154 -11.53 2.85 -6.22
CA PHE A 154 -11.84 4.11 -6.91
C PHE A 154 -11.44 4.09 -8.40
N GLY A 155 -10.89 2.97 -8.92
CA GLY A 155 -10.45 2.85 -10.31
C GLY A 155 -9.05 3.43 -10.59
N LEU A 156 -8.26 3.70 -9.56
CA LEU A 156 -6.88 4.20 -9.65
C LEU A 156 -5.87 3.09 -9.31
N SER A 157 -4.65 3.19 -9.85
CA SER A 157 -3.61 2.21 -9.53
C SER A 157 -3.21 2.23 -8.05
N SER A 158 -2.87 1.06 -7.52
CA SER A 158 -2.37 0.89 -6.16
C SER A 158 -0.94 1.44 -5.98
N ASN A 159 -0.59 1.82 -4.75
CA ASN A 159 0.75 2.25 -4.40
C ASN A 159 1.69 1.05 -4.19
N LEU A 160 2.80 1.03 -4.94
CA LEU A 160 3.80 -0.02 -4.85
C LEU A 160 4.75 0.20 -3.67
N LEU A 161 4.88 -0.87 -2.88
CA LEU A 161 5.86 -0.98 -1.80
C LEU A 161 7.27 -1.24 -2.35
N GLY A 162 7.35 -1.87 -3.54
CA GLY A 162 8.57 -2.33 -4.20
C GLY A 162 9.01 -3.74 -3.77
N THR A 163 8.23 -4.37 -2.89
CA THR A 163 8.33 -5.78 -2.45
C THR A 163 6.90 -6.28 -2.18
N ASN A 164 6.75 -7.59 -1.99
CA ASN A 164 5.48 -8.29 -1.83
C ASN A 164 4.55 -7.97 -3.01
N MET A 165 5.06 -8.13 -4.23
CA MET A 165 4.38 -7.78 -5.47
C MET A 165 4.72 -8.79 -6.57
N ALA A 166 3.76 -9.10 -7.44
CA ALA A 166 3.95 -9.90 -8.64
C ALA A 166 3.96 -9.00 -9.89
N ILE A 167 4.87 -9.27 -10.82
CA ILE A 167 5.07 -8.47 -12.04
C ILE A 167 5.34 -9.40 -13.23
N ASP A 168 4.79 -9.07 -14.40
CA ASP A 168 5.12 -9.70 -15.69
C ASP A 168 6.64 -9.70 -15.96
N LEU A 169 7.22 -10.89 -16.22
CA LEU A 169 8.66 -11.06 -16.39
C LEU A 169 9.17 -10.32 -17.64
N LYS A 170 8.44 -10.40 -18.76
CA LYS A 170 8.84 -9.82 -20.04
C LYS A 170 8.97 -8.31 -19.93
N TRP A 171 7.99 -7.67 -19.30
CA TRP A 171 7.98 -6.25 -19.01
C TRP A 171 9.14 -5.88 -18.08
N LEU A 172 9.36 -6.67 -17.03
CA LEU A 172 10.39 -6.42 -16.04
C LEU A 172 11.80 -6.49 -16.64
N GLN A 173 12.14 -7.54 -17.38
CA GLN A 173 13.44 -7.68 -18.06
C GLN A 173 13.69 -6.56 -19.07
N LYS A 174 12.66 -6.17 -19.84
CA LYS A 174 12.76 -5.06 -20.80
C LYS A 174 12.98 -3.70 -20.13
N ASN A 175 12.36 -3.46 -18.97
CA ASN A 175 12.33 -2.15 -18.35
C ASN A 175 13.29 -1.98 -17.18
N MET A 176 13.76 -3.04 -16.52
CA MET A 176 14.70 -2.93 -15.42
C MET A 176 16.11 -2.69 -15.95
N LYS A 177 16.83 -1.70 -15.41
CA LYS A 177 18.22 -1.40 -15.82
C LYS A 177 19.25 -1.67 -14.70
N SER A 178 18.76 -1.83 -13.47
CA SER A 178 19.53 -2.09 -12.26
C SER A 178 18.57 -2.42 -11.12
N SER A 179 19.08 -3.04 -10.05
CA SER A 179 18.34 -3.36 -8.81
C SER A 179 17.70 -2.13 -8.15
N LYS A 180 18.28 -0.93 -8.37
CA LYS A 180 17.80 0.35 -7.83
C LYS A 180 16.84 1.09 -8.79
N THR A 181 16.41 0.46 -9.88
CA THR A 181 15.46 1.06 -10.82
C THR A 181 14.13 1.32 -10.11
N ASN A 182 13.61 2.55 -10.24
CA ASN A 182 12.28 2.87 -9.72
C ASN A 182 11.21 2.31 -10.65
N ILE A 183 10.81 1.06 -10.37
CA ILE A 183 9.84 0.27 -11.14
C ILE A 183 8.49 0.98 -11.18
N GLU A 184 7.99 1.39 -10.01
CA GLU A 184 6.71 2.11 -9.86
C GLU A 184 6.60 3.30 -10.81
N ARG A 185 7.62 4.16 -10.85
CA ARG A 185 7.59 5.33 -11.75
C ARG A 185 7.58 4.93 -13.23
N LYS A 186 8.25 3.84 -13.61
CA LYS A 186 8.24 3.38 -15.01
C LYS A 186 6.87 2.87 -15.42
N LEU A 187 6.20 2.12 -14.54
CA LEU A 187 4.82 1.65 -14.74
C LEU A 187 3.86 2.82 -14.96
N PHE A 188 3.89 3.82 -14.06
CA PHE A 188 3.06 5.00 -14.20
C PHE A 188 3.32 5.78 -15.50
N ARG A 189 4.59 5.91 -15.92
CA ARG A 189 4.93 6.58 -17.18
C ARG A 189 4.42 5.84 -18.43
N GLN A 190 4.18 4.54 -18.33
CA GLN A 190 3.64 3.71 -19.40
C GLN A 190 2.13 3.50 -19.23
N ASN A 191 1.49 4.20 -18.29
CA ASN A 191 0.08 4.07 -17.95
C ASN A 191 -0.35 2.62 -17.63
N ILE A 192 0.55 1.84 -17.02
CA ILE A 192 0.26 0.46 -16.62
C ILE A 192 -0.47 0.49 -15.29
N TYR A 193 -1.65 -0.13 -15.27
CA TYR A 193 -2.45 -0.29 -14.06
C TYR A 193 -1.77 -1.24 -13.08
N ILE A 194 -1.80 -0.87 -11.80
CA ILE A 194 -1.24 -1.68 -10.71
C ILE A 194 -2.42 -2.06 -9.83
N ASP A 195 -2.72 -3.35 -9.75
CA ASP A 195 -3.81 -3.81 -8.92
C ASP A 195 -3.35 -4.09 -7.49
N TYR A 196 -4.31 -4.36 -6.60
CA TYR A 196 -4.06 -4.69 -5.21
C TYR A 196 -4.97 -5.84 -4.77
N LEU A 197 -4.34 -6.94 -4.33
CA LEU A 197 -5.04 -8.10 -3.79
C LEU A 197 -5.03 -8.07 -2.25
N PRO A 198 -6.13 -7.63 -1.60
CA PRO A 198 -6.21 -7.62 -0.14
C PRO A 198 -6.23 -9.05 0.46
N ASP A 199 -6.71 -10.03 -0.31
CA ASP A 199 -6.92 -11.40 0.15
C ASP A 199 -5.68 -12.30 -0.02
N VAL A 200 -4.57 -11.74 -0.51
CA VAL A 200 -3.28 -12.42 -0.64
C VAL A 200 -2.30 -11.76 0.32
N ILE A 201 -2.02 -12.46 1.41
CA ILE A 201 -1.31 -11.89 2.56
C ILE A 201 0.13 -12.39 2.58
N VAL A 202 1.06 -11.46 2.70
CA VAL A 202 2.46 -11.72 3.05
C VAL A 202 2.70 -11.20 4.45
N TYR A 203 2.98 -12.12 5.37
CA TYR A 203 3.35 -11.80 6.74
C TYR A 203 4.81 -11.41 6.78
N CYS A 204 5.10 -10.27 7.40
CA CYS A 204 6.45 -9.76 7.57
C CYS A 204 6.75 -9.50 9.05
N GLN A 205 7.95 -9.88 9.48
CA GLN A 205 8.42 -9.61 10.84
C GLN A 205 8.51 -8.11 11.12
N SER A 206 8.81 -7.28 10.12
CA SER A 206 8.83 -5.82 10.25
C SER A 206 8.34 -5.15 8.98
N ALA A 207 8.07 -3.84 9.00
CA ALA A 207 7.63 -3.19 7.76
C ALA A 207 8.77 -3.19 6.73
N PRO A 208 8.51 -3.65 5.50
CA PRO A 208 9.55 -3.81 4.50
C PRO A 208 10.11 -2.46 4.03
N ALA A 209 11.37 -2.46 3.65
CA ALA A 209 12.02 -1.31 3.05
C ALA A 209 11.79 -1.31 1.52
N CYS A 210 11.54 -0.13 0.95
CA CYS A 210 11.48 0.02 -0.51
C CYS A 210 12.91 -0.13 -1.07
N PRO A 211 13.15 -1.06 -2.04
CA PRO A 211 14.50 -1.40 -2.50
C PRO A 211 15.14 -0.28 -3.34
N TYR A 212 14.33 0.66 -3.85
CA TYR A 212 14.80 1.79 -4.64
C TYR A 212 14.42 3.14 -4.03
N ARG A 213 15.24 4.16 -4.30
CA ARG A 213 15.00 5.53 -3.85
C ARG A 213 13.89 6.20 -4.67
N LYS A 214 12.84 6.67 -4.00
CA LYS A 214 11.80 7.51 -4.62
C LYS A 214 12.36 8.94 -4.82
N ARG A 215 12.48 9.39 -6.08
CA ARG A 215 12.98 10.73 -6.42
C ARG A 215 11.81 11.71 -6.47
N ILE A 216 11.43 12.26 -5.32
CA ILE A 216 10.23 13.09 -5.15
C ILE A 216 10.24 14.28 -6.12
N ARG A 217 11.28 15.13 -6.10
CA ARG A 217 11.40 16.31 -6.97
C ARG A 217 11.27 16.00 -8.47
N LYS A 218 11.80 14.86 -8.92
CA LYS A 218 11.68 14.43 -10.32
C LYS A 218 10.31 13.83 -10.63
N THR A 219 9.60 13.34 -9.63
CA THR A 219 8.26 12.76 -9.80
C THR A 219 7.21 13.87 -9.82
N THR A 220 7.37 14.89 -8.97
CA THR A 220 6.49 16.06 -8.91
C THR A 220 6.53 16.90 -10.19
N SER A 221 7.65 16.94 -10.93
CA SER A 221 7.71 17.63 -12.22
C SER A 221 6.78 17.04 -13.28
N TYR A 222 6.29 15.81 -13.09
CA TYR A 222 5.33 15.18 -13.99
C TYR A 222 3.87 15.43 -13.59
N LEU A 223 3.59 16.22 -12.54
CA LEU A 223 2.21 16.47 -12.10
C LEU A 223 1.37 17.13 -13.20
N LEU A 224 1.85 18.25 -13.74
CA LEU A 224 1.15 18.96 -14.81
C LEU A 224 1.04 18.11 -16.09
N PRO A 225 2.13 17.50 -16.63
CA PRO A 225 2.00 16.59 -17.77
C PRO A 225 0.99 15.47 -17.56
N SER A 226 0.98 14.82 -16.39
CA SER A 226 0.08 13.69 -16.11
C SER A 226 -1.39 14.09 -16.11
N ILE A 227 -1.71 15.32 -15.68
CA ILE A 227 -3.07 15.85 -15.72
C ILE A 227 -3.52 16.07 -17.17
N PHE A 228 -2.66 16.67 -18.01
CA PHE A 228 -2.96 16.89 -19.43
C PHE A 228 -3.04 15.60 -20.25
N GLU A 229 -2.22 14.60 -19.91
CA GLU A 229 -2.23 13.27 -20.55
C GLU A 229 -3.39 12.38 -20.05
N GLY A 230 -4.16 12.81 -19.03
CA GLY A 230 -5.25 12.02 -18.45
C GLY A 230 -4.78 10.84 -17.59
N ASN A 231 -3.51 10.81 -17.19
CA ASN A 231 -2.94 9.77 -16.33
C ASN A 231 -3.26 10.06 -14.84
N TRP A 232 -4.52 9.87 -14.48
CA TRP A 232 -5.05 10.12 -13.14
C TRP A 232 -4.35 9.29 -12.07
N SER A 233 -3.97 8.05 -12.39
CA SER A 233 -3.23 7.17 -11.49
C SER A 233 -1.84 7.74 -11.15
N PHE A 234 -1.13 8.31 -12.12
CA PHE A 234 0.17 8.96 -11.84
C PHE A 234 0.00 10.28 -11.09
N CYS A 235 -1.01 11.08 -11.42
CA CYS A 235 -1.35 12.30 -10.69
C CYS A 235 -1.65 11.98 -9.20
N ASN A 236 -2.54 11.03 -8.94
CA ASN A 236 -2.87 10.57 -7.59
C ASN A 236 -1.62 10.08 -6.85
N ARG A 237 -0.73 9.36 -7.55
CA ARG A 237 0.52 8.90 -6.95
C ARG A 237 1.41 10.05 -6.50
N ILE A 238 1.46 11.15 -7.26
CA ILE A 238 2.21 12.36 -6.89
C ILE A 238 1.56 13.03 -5.67
N VAL A 239 0.23 13.17 -5.64
CA VAL A 239 -0.52 13.68 -4.48
C VAL A 239 -0.20 12.87 -3.22
N GLN A 240 -0.19 11.55 -3.32
CA GLN A 240 0.18 10.66 -2.21
C GLN A 240 1.64 10.80 -1.75
N GLN A 241 2.57 11.18 -2.63
CA GLN A 241 3.96 11.44 -2.25
C GLN A 241 4.11 12.77 -1.50
N LEU A 242 3.26 13.74 -1.80
CA LEU A 242 3.21 15.04 -1.10
C LEU A 242 2.43 14.95 0.21
N THR A 243 1.49 14.00 0.30
CA THR A 243 0.69 13.78 1.51
C THR A 243 1.60 13.34 2.67
N PRO A 244 1.59 14.02 3.81
CA PRO A 244 2.35 13.60 4.98
C PRO A 244 1.87 12.23 5.48
N SER A 245 2.75 11.49 6.15
CA SER A 245 2.34 10.21 6.76
C SER A 245 1.20 10.43 7.77
N PRO A 246 0.27 9.48 7.95
CA PRO A 246 -0.93 9.67 8.79
C PRO A 246 -0.65 10.26 10.18
N LEU A 247 0.34 9.73 10.88
CA LEU A 247 0.74 10.22 12.20
C LEU A 247 1.26 11.67 12.18
N LYS A 248 2.04 12.04 11.16
CA LYS A 248 2.55 13.41 11.02
C LYS A 248 1.42 14.39 10.73
N LEU A 249 0.42 13.99 9.94
CA LEU A 249 -0.75 14.82 9.67
C LEU A 249 -1.55 15.05 10.95
N CYS A 250 -1.83 14.00 11.72
CA CYS A 250 -2.49 14.12 13.03
C CYS A 250 -1.73 15.06 13.97
N ILE A 251 -0.41 14.90 14.09
CA ILE A 251 0.41 15.74 14.98
C ILE A 251 0.37 17.20 14.51
N PHE A 252 0.52 17.45 13.20
CA PHE A 252 0.47 18.79 12.63
C PHE A 252 -0.88 19.47 12.92
N VAL A 253 -1.99 18.80 12.60
CA VAL A 253 -3.34 19.35 12.85
C VAL A 253 -3.57 19.56 14.33
N SER A 254 -3.11 18.67 15.21
CA SER A 254 -3.27 18.82 16.67
C SER A 254 -2.51 20.02 17.24
N ILE A 255 -1.26 20.23 16.79
CA ILE A 255 -0.45 21.38 17.19
C ILE A 255 -1.11 22.67 16.70
N TRP A 256 -1.50 22.71 15.41
CA TRP A 256 -2.13 23.89 14.82
C TRP A 256 -3.45 24.24 15.51
N THR A 257 -4.31 23.24 15.76
CA THR A 257 -5.57 23.40 16.51
C THR A 257 -5.32 23.98 17.90
N SER A 258 -4.30 23.50 18.60
CA SER A 258 -3.95 24.02 19.94
C SER A 258 -3.50 25.48 19.91
N LEU A 259 -2.67 25.86 18.92
CA LEU A 259 -2.21 27.24 18.73
C LEU A 259 -3.38 28.18 18.43
N ILE A 260 -4.28 27.80 17.52
CA ILE A 260 -5.46 28.61 17.18
C ILE A 260 -6.44 28.68 18.37
N THR A 261 -6.58 27.62 19.17
CA THR A 261 -7.42 27.65 20.39
C THR A 261 -6.94 28.72 21.37
N VAL A 262 -5.62 28.85 21.55
CA VAL A 262 -5.02 29.87 22.43
C VAL A 262 -5.16 31.27 21.84
N TYR A 263 -5.05 31.41 20.51
CA TYR A 263 -5.16 32.71 19.84
C TYR A 263 -6.61 33.21 19.75
N ASN A 264 -7.53 32.39 19.25
CA ASN A 264 -8.95 32.67 19.11
C ASN A 264 -9.78 31.37 19.13
N TRP A 265 -10.43 31.10 20.25
CA TRP A 265 -11.25 29.90 20.43
C TRP A 265 -12.31 29.74 19.33
N THR A 266 -12.93 30.83 18.89
CA THR A 266 -14.05 30.79 17.92
C THR A 266 -13.62 30.19 16.58
N LEU A 267 -12.43 30.56 16.09
CA LEU A 267 -11.85 30.03 14.85
C LEU A 267 -11.42 28.56 15.01
N SER A 268 -11.00 28.18 16.21
CA SER A 268 -10.54 26.82 16.51
C SER A 268 -11.62 25.76 16.34
N PHE A 269 -12.90 26.14 16.38
CA PHE A 269 -14.00 25.18 16.24
C PHE A 269 -13.91 24.38 14.92
N GLY A 270 -13.57 25.04 13.81
CA GLY A 270 -13.34 24.38 12.52
C GLY A 270 -12.17 23.39 12.57
N TRP A 271 -11.09 23.76 13.25
CA TRP A 271 -9.92 22.91 13.43
C TRP A 271 -10.19 21.67 14.29
N TRP A 272 -10.98 21.81 15.36
CA TRP A 272 -11.45 20.68 16.17
C TRP A 272 -12.32 19.72 15.34
N ILE A 273 -13.20 20.24 14.48
CA ILE A 273 -13.98 19.43 13.54
C ILE A 273 -13.05 18.70 12.56
N ALA A 274 -12.07 19.39 11.98
CA ALA A 274 -11.13 18.79 11.05
C ALA A 274 -10.28 17.69 11.72
N LEU A 275 -9.82 17.92 12.96
CA LEU A 275 -9.10 16.93 13.75
C LEU A 275 -9.98 15.70 14.04
N PHE A 276 -11.23 15.91 14.47
CA PHE A 276 -12.18 14.84 14.72
C PHE A 276 -12.49 14.04 13.44
N GLY A 277 -12.73 14.71 12.31
CA GLY A 277 -12.92 14.08 11.01
C GLY A 277 -11.70 13.26 10.57
N LEU A 278 -10.49 13.75 10.85
CA LEU A 278 -9.25 13.02 10.56
C LEU A 278 -9.14 11.74 11.40
N LEU A 279 -9.48 11.81 12.69
CA LEU A 279 -9.52 10.64 13.58
C LEU A 279 -10.54 9.60 13.11
N ILE A 280 -11.74 10.03 12.69
CA ILE A 280 -12.74 9.14 12.10
C ILE A 280 -12.19 8.49 10.82
N THR A 281 -11.60 9.29 9.93
CA THR A 281 -11.03 8.80 8.65
C THR A 281 -9.98 7.73 8.89
N TYR A 282 -9.06 7.94 9.85
CA TYR A 282 -8.05 6.94 10.18
C TYR A 282 -8.62 5.74 10.93
N SER A 283 -9.63 5.93 11.79
CA SER A 283 -10.34 4.80 12.40
C SER A 283 -11.00 3.92 11.35
N LEU A 284 -11.60 4.51 10.31
CA LEU A 284 -12.18 3.77 9.18
C LEU A 284 -11.10 3.05 8.36
N ALA A 285 -9.93 3.66 8.20
CA ALA A 285 -8.83 3.05 7.46
C ALA A 285 -8.13 1.90 8.22
N ILE A 286 -8.27 1.81 9.54
CA ILE A 286 -7.69 0.73 10.32
C ILE A 286 -8.59 -0.51 10.24
N PRO A 287 -8.05 -1.67 9.86
CA PRO A 287 -8.82 -2.91 9.82
C PRO A 287 -9.11 -3.46 11.23
N ASP A 288 -10.28 -4.06 11.39
CA ASP A 288 -10.80 -4.54 12.68
C ASP A 288 -9.86 -5.46 13.47
N TYR A 289 -9.10 -6.33 12.79
CA TYR A 289 -8.21 -7.29 13.46
C TYR A 289 -7.05 -6.63 14.23
N LEU A 290 -6.76 -5.34 13.97
CA LEU A 290 -5.79 -4.58 14.74
C LEU A 290 -6.38 -3.95 16.02
N VAL A 291 -7.70 -3.79 16.07
CA VAL A 291 -8.43 -3.10 17.15
C VAL A 291 -9.08 -4.10 18.09
N GLU A 292 -9.64 -5.18 17.56
CA GLU A 292 -10.35 -6.18 18.35
C GLU A 292 -9.38 -7.18 19.01
N ASP A 293 -9.37 -7.21 20.34
CA ASP A 293 -8.96 -8.40 21.08
C ASP A 293 -9.86 -9.58 20.67
N LYS A 294 -9.27 -10.78 20.53
CA LYS A 294 -9.93 -12.03 20.11
C LYS A 294 -11.29 -12.31 20.80
N LYS A 295 -11.56 -11.70 21.97
CA LYS A 295 -12.76 -11.87 22.80
C LYS A 295 -13.97 -10.96 22.45
N LYS A 296 -13.84 -9.91 21.62
CA LYS A 296 -14.92 -8.93 21.37
C LYS A 296 -15.49 -8.91 19.93
N LYS A 297 -15.44 -10.03 19.20
CA LYS A 297 -15.87 -10.20 17.79
C LYS A 297 -17.33 -9.86 17.42
N LYS A 298 -18.19 -9.43 18.37
CA LYS A 298 -19.65 -9.44 18.18
C LYS A 298 -20.25 -8.10 17.69
N HIS A 299 -19.54 -6.97 17.76
CA HIS A 299 -20.19 -5.65 17.57
C HIS A 299 -19.47 -4.62 16.65
N SER A 300 -18.50 -5.01 15.81
CA SER A 300 -17.97 -4.10 14.78
C SER A 300 -19.03 -3.77 13.70
N ILE A 301 -19.32 -2.47 13.56
CA ILE A 301 -20.20 -1.86 12.54
C ILE A 301 -19.51 -1.81 11.16
N TRP A 302 -18.18 -1.88 11.11
CA TRP A 302 -17.36 -1.62 9.91
C TRP A 302 -16.58 -2.87 9.45
N ARG A 303 -17.28 -4.00 9.37
CA ARG A 303 -16.65 -5.33 9.24
C ARG A 303 -16.10 -5.62 7.84
N ARG A 304 -14.77 -5.63 7.69
CA ARG A 304 -14.09 -6.26 6.53
C ARG A 304 -14.20 -7.78 6.61
N LYS A 305 -15.20 -8.37 5.93
CA LYS A 305 -15.45 -9.83 5.94
C LYS A 305 -14.32 -10.64 5.31
N HIS A 306 -13.72 -10.15 4.23
CA HIS A 306 -12.75 -10.90 3.40
C HIS A 306 -11.40 -11.16 4.10
N LEU A 307 -10.82 -10.12 4.71
CA LEU A 307 -9.52 -10.25 5.39
C LEU A 307 -9.59 -11.17 6.63
N ASN A 308 -10.72 -11.15 7.35
CA ASN A 308 -10.94 -11.98 8.52
C ASN A 308 -11.10 -13.48 8.19
N SER A 309 -11.55 -13.83 6.98
CA SER A 309 -11.58 -15.24 6.56
C SER A 309 -10.19 -15.77 6.24
N GLU A 310 -9.31 -14.96 5.64
CA GLU A 310 -7.95 -15.38 5.31
C GLU A 310 -7.04 -15.45 6.54
N LEU A 311 -7.14 -14.49 7.47
CA LEU A 311 -6.43 -14.52 8.76
C LEU A 311 -6.78 -15.75 9.64
N LYS A 312 -7.94 -16.38 9.40
CA LYS A 312 -8.36 -17.60 10.13
C LYS A 312 -7.84 -18.89 9.50
N LYS A 313 -7.45 -18.86 8.23
CA LYS A 313 -7.02 -20.04 7.48
C LYS A 313 -5.53 -20.35 7.64
N THR A 314 -4.74 -19.41 8.13
CA THR A 314 -3.33 -19.66 8.49
C THR A 314 -3.23 -20.41 9.82
N PRO A 315 -2.56 -21.57 9.86
CA PRO A 315 -2.18 -22.19 11.13
C PRO A 315 -1.20 -21.25 11.86
N ALA A 316 -1.34 -21.20 13.19
CA ALA A 316 -0.57 -20.32 14.07
C ALA A 316 0.88 -20.79 14.24
#